data_AF-A0A188XLZ7-F1
#
_entry.id   AF-A0A188XLZ7-F1
#
_cell.length_a   1.000
_cell.length_b   1.000
_cell.length_c   1.000
_cell.angle_alpha   90.00
_cell.angle_beta   90.00
_cell.angle_gamma   90.00
#
_symmetry.space_group_name_H-M   'P 1'
#
loop_
_entity.id
_entity.type
_entity.pdbx_description
1 polymer ?
#
loop_
_entity_poly.entity_id
_entity_poly.type
_entity_poly.pdbx_seq_one_letter_code
_entity_poly.pdbx_strand_id
1 'polypeptide(L)'
;MLSTALLAGLAFSQVASAQDFDDRWYLTGAAGMNIQDNDRGTRNAPFGAIGLGKFLNKNWSLDGELNYQNPKFDANQDANWSQYGISLDLRRHFVTDGRNWNPYLLAGIGYQRSEEEYFIPSPNSPGERKDGNFAAKVGVGIQGDLGRVGIRTELAYRADFDDQSVNASKEDWFGDVLASVGIVVPLGPEPVAAVAPAPVVEQGCADKDDDGDGVNNCDDKCPNSQAGQTIGPDGCPVPVSIDLKGVNFDFDKATLRTPWPSSTRPPRS
;
A
#
# COMPACT_ATOMS: atom_id res chain seq x y z
N MET A 1 -28.26 -25.36 -2.67
CA MET A 1 -28.09 -23.93 -2.32
C MET A 1 -26.99 -23.83 -1.28
N LEU A 2 -25.73 -23.77 -1.71
CA LEU A 2 -24.59 -23.59 -0.80
C LEU A 2 -23.43 -22.95 -1.59
N SER A 3 -23.65 -21.71 -1.99
CA SER A 3 -22.62 -20.80 -2.48
C SER A 3 -23.02 -19.42 -1.99
N THR A 4 -22.05 -18.53 -1.82
CA THR A 4 -22.19 -17.11 -1.42
C THR A 4 -22.53 -16.84 0.05
N ALA A 5 -21.49 -16.77 0.88
CA ALA A 5 -21.37 -15.75 1.94
C ALA A 5 -19.99 -15.84 2.61
N LEU A 6 -18.95 -15.22 2.03
CA LEU A 6 -17.81 -14.71 2.81
C LEU A 6 -16.97 -13.72 1.97
N LEU A 7 -17.57 -12.57 1.64
CA LEU A 7 -16.85 -11.39 1.17
C LEU A 7 -17.47 -10.16 1.86
N ALA A 8 -17.20 -10.03 3.16
CA ALA A 8 -17.44 -8.78 3.87
C ALA A 8 -16.12 -8.00 3.84
N GLY A 9 -16.12 -6.91 3.07
CA GLY A 9 -14.95 -6.09 2.80
C GLY A 9 -14.42 -5.38 4.05
N LEU A 10 -13.11 -5.54 4.28
CA LEU A 10 -12.32 -4.68 5.14
C LEU A 10 -11.93 -3.42 4.35
N ALA A 11 -12.86 -2.46 4.28
CA ALA A 11 -12.55 -1.12 3.81
C ALA A 11 -11.98 -0.30 4.97
N PHE A 12 -10.69 -0.47 5.26
CA PHE A 12 -9.95 0.52 6.03
C PHE A 12 -9.41 1.58 5.07
N SER A 13 -9.95 2.79 5.16
CA SER A 13 -9.42 3.97 4.50
C SER A 13 -8.01 4.27 5.04
N GLN A 14 -6.99 3.91 4.26
CA GLN A 14 -5.61 4.33 4.46
C GLN A 14 -5.54 5.85 4.30
N VAL A 15 -5.15 6.55 5.37
CA VAL A 15 -4.68 7.94 5.26
C VAL A 15 -3.32 7.85 4.58
N ALA A 16 -3.26 8.24 3.31
CA ALA A 16 -2.03 8.25 2.51
C ALA A 16 -1.03 9.24 3.11
N SER A 17 -0.18 8.74 4.02
CA SER A 17 1.08 9.38 4.37
C SER A 17 2.11 8.92 3.34
N ALA A 18 3.11 9.75 3.01
CA ALA A 18 4.25 9.33 2.23
C ALA A 18 4.95 8.15 2.96
N GLN A 19 4.65 6.92 2.56
CA GLN A 19 5.23 5.71 3.14
C GLN A 19 6.38 5.24 2.27
N ASP A 20 7.57 5.18 2.86
CA ASP A 20 8.80 4.67 2.24
C ASP A 20 8.88 3.12 2.24
N PHE A 21 7.76 2.43 2.41
CA PHE A 21 7.69 0.96 2.42
C PHE A 21 6.37 0.47 1.83
N ASP A 22 6.38 -0.75 1.29
CA ASP A 22 5.19 -1.41 0.78
C ASP A 22 4.39 -2.00 1.95
N ASP A 23 3.24 -1.41 2.25
CA ASP A 23 2.36 -1.83 3.32
C ASP A 23 1.27 -2.80 2.85
N ARG A 24 1.24 -3.22 1.58
CA ARG A 24 0.19 -4.10 1.06
C ARG A 24 0.07 -5.38 1.88
N TRP A 25 -1.16 -5.87 2.00
CA TRP A 25 -1.37 -7.26 2.39
C TRP A 25 -0.70 -8.17 1.38
N TYR A 26 -0.12 -9.27 1.82
CA TYR A 26 0.53 -10.22 0.93
C TYR A 26 0.18 -11.66 1.32
N LEU A 27 0.09 -12.54 0.32
CA LEU A 27 0.00 -13.98 0.53
C LEU A 27 1.39 -14.59 0.53
N THR A 28 1.56 -15.65 1.30
CA THR A 28 2.76 -16.46 1.29
C THR A 28 2.42 -17.90 1.01
N GLY A 29 3.32 -18.59 0.31
CA GLY A 29 3.30 -20.03 0.14
C GLY A 29 4.72 -20.55 0.30
N ALA A 30 4.92 -21.54 1.17
CA ALA A 30 6.22 -22.11 1.46
C ALA A 30 6.16 -23.63 1.44
N ALA A 31 7.27 -24.23 1.03
CA ALA A 31 7.50 -25.67 1.14
C ALA A 31 8.89 -25.89 1.74
N GLY A 32 9.04 -26.95 2.52
CA GLY A 32 10.27 -27.18 3.26
C GLY A 32 10.38 -28.59 3.81
N MET A 33 11.41 -28.79 4.62
CA MET A 33 11.66 -30.00 5.38
C MET A 33 11.55 -29.69 6.86
N ASN A 34 10.78 -30.51 7.57
CA ASN A 34 10.78 -30.58 9.03
C ASN A 34 11.71 -31.73 9.43
N ILE A 35 12.80 -31.36 10.09
CA ILE A 35 13.72 -32.27 10.76
C ILE A 35 13.19 -32.42 12.18
N GLN A 36 12.54 -33.56 12.42
CA GLN A 36 11.83 -33.78 13.67
C GLN A 36 12.78 -34.24 14.77
N ASP A 37 12.34 -33.98 16.01
CA ASP A 37 12.99 -34.54 17.18
C ASP A 37 12.97 -36.07 17.15
N ASN A 38 14.13 -36.70 17.32
CA ASN A 38 14.25 -38.15 17.27
C ASN A 38 13.46 -38.83 18.39
N ASP A 39 13.28 -38.14 19.53
CA ASP A 39 12.55 -38.68 20.67
C ASP A 39 11.06 -38.85 20.37
N ARG A 40 10.52 -38.11 19.38
CA ARG A 40 9.14 -38.29 18.90
C ARG A 40 8.92 -39.62 18.17
N GLY A 41 10.00 -40.25 17.68
CA GLY A 41 9.99 -41.48 16.88
C GLY A 41 9.26 -41.34 15.54
N THR A 42 9.26 -40.12 15.00
CA THR A 42 8.78 -39.77 13.67
C THR A 42 9.96 -39.38 12.79
N ARG A 43 9.84 -39.68 11.49
CA ARG A 43 10.85 -39.32 10.49
C ARG A 43 10.75 -37.87 10.06
N ASN A 44 11.87 -37.35 9.58
CA ASN A 44 11.91 -36.09 8.85
C ASN A 44 10.93 -36.13 7.67
N ALA A 45 10.19 -35.06 7.47
CA ALA A 45 9.13 -35.00 6.46
C ALA A 45 9.08 -33.65 5.76
N PRO A 46 8.64 -33.63 4.49
CA PRO A 46 8.29 -32.37 3.87
C PRO A 46 7.08 -31.75 4.57
N PHE A 47 7.05 -30.43 4.62
CA PHE A 47 5.89 -29.65 5.06
C PHE A 47 5.55 -28.57 4.05
N GLY A 48 4.29 -28.15 4.07
CA GLY A 48 3.79 -27.00 3.32
C GLY A 48 3.18 -25.97 4.26
N ALA A 49 3.30 -24.70 3.90
CA ALA A 49 2.67 -23.60 4.62
C ALA A 49 2.06 -22.58 3.66
N ILE A 50 0.95 -21.98 4.08
CA ILE A 50 0.33 -20.83 3.43
C ILE A 50 0.08 -19.76 4.49
N GLY A 51 0.22 -18.50 4.12
CA GLY A 51 0.02 -17.41 5.08
C GLY A 51 -0.50 -16.14 4.45
N LEU A 52 -0.99 -15.27 5.32
CA LEU A 52 -1.40 -13.90 5.01
C LEU A 52 -0.66 -12.97 5.96
N GLY A 53 0.04 -11.98 5.41
CA GLY A 53 0.81 -11.05 6.22
C GLY A 53 0.72 -9.61 5.73
N LYS A 54 1.28 -8.72 6.54
CA LYS A 54 1.38 -7.30 6.25
C LYS A 54 2.62 -6.72 6.92
N PHE A 55 3.29 -5.79 6.25
CA PHE A 55 4.31 -4.96 6.90
C PHE A 55 3.63 -3.92 7.79
N LEU A 56 4.03 -3.90 9.07
CA LEU A 56 3.57 -2.92 10.06
C LEU A 56 4.38 -1.61 9.95
N ASN A 57 5.64 -1.73 9.53
CA ASN A 57 6.56 -0.66 9.16
C ASN A 57 7.71 -1.25 8.31
N LYS A 58 8.65 -0.41 7.84
CA LYS A 58 9.82 -0.83 7.04
C LYS A 58 10.63 -1.99 7.64
N ASN A 59 10.62 -2.18 8.96
CA ASN A 59 11.44 -3.17 9.65
C ASN A 59 10.65 -4.32 10.28
N TRP A 60 9.32 -4.28 10.28
CA TRP A 60 8.51 -5.29 10.98
C TRP A 60 7.34 -5.76 10.12
N SER A 61 7.21 -7.08 9.98
CA SER A 61 6.03 -7.72 9.38
C SER A 61 5.36 -8.68 10.37
N LEU A 62 4.05 -8.83 10.23
CA LEU A 62 3.25 -9.80 10.95
C LEU A 62 2.57 -10.71 9.93
N ASP A 63 2.70 -12.02 10.12
CA ASP A 63 2.12 -13.04 9.24
C ASP A 63 1.27 -14.00 10.09
N GLY A 64 0.06 -14.31 9.64
CA GLY A 64 -0.68 -15.49 10.09
C GLY A 64 -0.38 -16.65 9.13
N GLU A 65 0.00 -17.81 9.64
CA GLU A 65 0.45 -18.96 8.85
C GLU A 65 -0.32 -20.22 9.22
N LEU A 66 -0.73 -21.00 8.21
CA LEU A 66 -1.23 -22.36 8.33
C LEU A 66 -0.17 -23.30 7.78
N ASN A 67 0.17 -24.37 8.51
CA ASN A 67 1.13 -25.37 8.09
C ASN A 67 0.55 -26.79 8.18
N TYR A 68 1.06 -27.68 7.34
CA TYR A 68 0.68 -29.09 7.30
C TYR A 68 1.90 -29.97 6.99
N GLN A 69 1.97 -31.11 7.67
CA GLN A 69 2.95 -32.16 7.45
C GLN A 69 2.36 -33.55 7.75
N ASN A 70 2.89 -34.57 7.08
CA ASN A 70 2.48 -35.98 7.25
C ASN A 70 3.70 -36.91 7.31
N PRO A 71 4.54 -36.79 8.36
CA PRO A 71 5.64 -37.72 8.59
C PRO A 71 5.16 -39.13 8.89
N LYS A 72 6.11 -40.06 8.77
CA LYS A 72 5.93 -41.47 9.08
C LYS A 72 6.61 -41.80 10.40
N PHE A 73 6.01 -42.71 11.17
CA PHE A 73 6.66 -43.27 12.36
C PHE A 73 7.85 -44.15 11.97
N ASP A 74 8.85 -44.21 12.84
CA ASP A 74 10.01 -45.11 12.67
C ASP A 74 9.67 -46.57 12.95
N ALA A 75 8.82 -46.82 13.95
CA ALA A 75 8.45 -48.17 14.38
C ALA A 75 7.47 -48.86 13.42
N ASN A 76 6.55 -48.12 12.81
CA ASN A 76 5.59 -48.64 11.85
C ASN A 76 5.17 -47.57 10.81
N GLN A 77 5.62 -47.71 9.57
CA GLN A 77 5.36 -46.72 8.51
C GLN A 77 3.93 -46.78 7.94
N ASP A 78 3.18 -47.83 8.27
CA ASP A 78 1.78 -47.99 7.87
C ASP A 78 0.83 -47.25 8.84
N ALA A 79 1.28 -46.90 10.05
CA ALA A 79 0.53 -46.00 10.94
C ALA A 79 0.45 -44.59 10.35
N ASN A 80 -0.74 -43.99 10.41
CA ASN A 80 -0.91 -42.60 10.03
C ASN A 80 -0.46 -41.65 11.14
N TRP A 81 0.25 -40.57 10.75
CA TRP A 81 0.51 -39.42 11.61
C TRP A 81 0.42 -38.15 10.79
N SER A 82 -0.43 -37.21 11.19
CA SER A 82 -0.52 -35.90 10.53
C SER A 82 -0.47 -34.79 11.56
N GLN A 83 0.16 -33.69 11.19
CA GLN A 83 0.19 -32.49 12.01
C GLN A 83 -0.15 -31.28 11.15
N TYR A 84 -1.05 -30.47 11.68
CA TYR A 84 -1.41 -29.19 11.11
C TYR A 84 -1.37 -28.12 12.19
N GLY A 85 -0.96 -26.91 11.80
CA GLY A 85 -0.76 -25.83 12.74
C GLY A 85 -1.23 -24.50 12.21
N ILE A 86 -1.51 -23.60 13.15
CA ILE A 86 -1.74 -22.18 12.90
C ILE A 86 -0.79 -21.37 13.78
N SER A 87 -0.13 -20.35 13.22
CA SER A 87 0.76 -19.47 13.97
C SER A 87 0.59 -17.99 13.61
N LEU A 88 0.99 -17.14 14.55
CA LEU A 88 1.23 -15.72 14.35
C LEU A 88 2.74 -15.48 14.46
N ASP A 89 3.29 -14.86 13.42
CA ASP A 89 4.72 -14.73 13.22
C ASP A 89 5.12 -13.27 13.06
N LEU A 90 5.94 -12.79 13.99
CA LEU A 90 6.52 -11.46 13.92
C LEU A 90 7.93 -11.57 13.34
N ARG A 91 8.21 -10.84 12.25
CA ARG A 91 9.52 -10.80 11.61
C ARG A 91 10.12 -9.41 11.68
N ARG A 92 11.38 -9.32 12.13
CA ARG A 92 12.18 -8.09 12.12
C ARG A 92 13.16 -8.11 10.95
N HIS A 93 12.93 -7.25 9.95
CA HIS A 93 13.73 -7.12 8.75
C HIS A 93 14.84 -6.06 8.91
N PHE A 94 16.06 -6.43 8.53
CA PHE A 94 17.20 -5.51 8.50
C PHE A 94 17.34 -4.90 7.11
N VAL A 95 16.49 -3.90 6.85
CA VAL A 95 16.43 -3.23 5.54
C VAL A 95 17.56 -2.23 5.37
N THR A 96 18.21 -2.26 4.21
CA THR A 96 19.26 -1.31 3.79
C THR A 96 18.85 -0.68 2.46
N ASP A 97 18.98 0.63 2.33
CA ASP A 97 18.60 1.33 1.10
C ASP A 97 19.42 0.85 -0.11
N GLY A 98 18.75 0.66 -1.24
CA GLY A 98 19.36 0.13 -2.47
C GLY A 98 19.56 -1.39 -2.49
N ARG A 99 19.22 -2.12 -1.42
CA ARG A 99 19.28 -3.59 -1.36
C ARG A 99 17.90 -4.20 -1.59
N ASN A 100 17.81 -5.13 -2.52
CA ASN A 100 16.58 -5.88 -2.84
C ASN A 100 16.43 -7.18 -2.04
N TRP A 101 17.25 -7.42 -1.01
CA TRP A 101 17.14 -8.58 -0.13
C TRP A 101 17.44 -8.18 1.31
N ASN A 102 16.67 -8.71 2.25
CA ASN A 102 16.70 -8.28 3.64
C ASN A 102 16.76 -9.52 4.53
N PRO A 103 17.83 -9.70 5.33
CA PRO A 103 17.83 -10.71 6.37
C PRO A 103 16.83 -10.31 7.46
N TYR A 104 16.26 -11.29 8.14
CA TYR A 104 15.32 -11.06 9.23
C TYR A 104 15.46 -12.06 10.36
N LEU A 105 14.99 -11.66 11.54
CA LEU A 105 14.73 -12.56 12.66
C LEU A 105 13.23 -12.84 12.74
N LEU A 106 12.87 -14.05 13.13
CA LEU A 106 11.51 -14.52 13.35
C LEU A 106 11.31 -14.86 14.81
N ALA A 107 10.16 -14.45 15.35
CA ALA A 107 9.57 -15.04 16.55
C ALA A 107 8.08 -15.28 16.28
N GLY A 108 7.57 -16.46 16.61
CA GLY A 108 6.18 -16.83 16.39
C GLY A 108 5.63 -17.69 17.51
N ILE A 109 4.32 -17.64 17.67
CA ILE A 109 3.55 -18.48 18.58
C ILE A 109 2.39 -19.09 17.81
N GLY A 110 1.96 -20.28 18.22
CA GLY A 110 0.94 -20.99 17.49
C GLY A 110 0.34 -22.15 18.27
N TYR A 111 -0.55 -22.83 17.57
CA TYR A 111 -1.19 -24.06 18.00
C TYR A 111 -0.88 -25.13 16.98
N GLN A 112 -0.41 -26.30 17.42
CA GLN A 112 -0.28 -27.48 16.57
C GLN A 112 -1.34 -28.50 16.98
N ARG A 113 -1.83 -29.25 16.00
CA ARG A 113 -2.73 -30.37 16.21
C ARG A 113 -2.17 -31.58 15.51
N SER A 114 -2.00 -32.65 16.27
CA SER A 114 -1.53 -33.94 15.81
C SER A 114 -2.70 -34.93 15.77
N GLU A 115 -2.71 -35.78 14.75
CA GLU A 115 -3.58 -36.95 14.66
C GLU A 115 -2.69 -38.16 14.41
N GLU A 116 -2.72 -39.13 15.31
CA GLU A 116 -1.83 -40.29 15.29
C GLU A 116 -2.58 -41.62 15.49
N GLU A 117 -2.18 -42.61 14.70
CA GLU A 117 -2.59 -44.00 14.88
C GLU A 117 -1.55 -44.76 15.70
N TYR A 118 -2.03 -45.57 16.65
CA TYR A 118 -1.18 -46.44 17.45
C TYR A 118 -1.77 -47.84 17.53
N PHE A 119 -0.90 -48.85 17.60
CA PHE A 119 -1.32 -50.24 17.62
C PHE A 119 -1.46 -50.73 19.05
N ILE A 120 -2.62 -51.31 19.35
CA ILE A 120 -2.90 -51.98 20.61
C ILE A 120 -3.09 -53.49 20.33
N PRO A 121 -2.63 -54.39 21.20
CA PRO A 121 -2.85 -55.84 21.04
C PRO A 121 -4.32 -56.20 21.35
N SER A 122 -5.23 -55.77 20.47
CA SER A 122 -6.69 -55.88 20.56
C SER A 122 -7.31 -55.97 19.17
N PRO A 123 -8.45 -56.67 18.99
CA PRO A 123 -9.22 -56.64 17.74
C PRO A 123 -9.66 -55.24 17.29
N ASN A 124 -9.65 -54.25 18.19
CA ASN A 124 -10.04 -52.87 17.91
C ASN A 124 -8.86 -51.97 17.46
N SER A 125 -7.76 -52.57 17.00
CA SER A 125 -6.58 -51.85 16.48
C SER A 125 -6.75 -51.50 14.99
N PRO A 126 -6.19 -50.37 14.51
CA PRO A 126 -5.46 -49.33 15.25
C PRO A 126 -6.38 -48.44 16.11
N GLY A 127 -5.83 -47.96 17.23
CA GLY A 127 -6.43 -46.85 17.98
C GLY A 127 -6.00 -45.52 17.39
N GLU A 128 -6.83 -44.48 17.59
CA GLU A 128 -6.57 -43.12 17.11
C GLU A 128 -6.46 -42.15 18.29
N ARG A 129 -5.48 -41.25 18.26
CA ARG A 129 -5.39 -40.07 19.13
C ARG A 129 -5.43 -38.80 18.28
N LYS A 130 -6.14 -37.80 18.80
CA LYS A 130 -6.11 -36.43 18.27
C LYS A 130 -5.86 -35.50 19.44
N ASP A 131 -4.84 -34.68 19.33
CA ASP A 131 -4.48 -33.75 20.39
C ASP A 131 -3.94 -32.46 19.80
N GLY A 132 -3.96 -31.39 20.58
CA GLY A 132 -3.30 -30.18 20.14
C GLY A 132 -2.83 -29.32 21.28
N ASN A 133 -1.77 -28.61 20.98
CA ASN A 133 -0.82 -28.09 21.94
C ASN A 133 -0.36 -26.70 21.53
N PHE A 134 0.30 -26.04 22.47
CA PHE A 134 0.96 -24.77 22.19
C PHE A 134 2.28 -25.03 21.47
N ALA A 135 2.64 -24.13 20.55
CA ALA A 135 3.94 -24.13 19.91
C ALA A 135 4.53 -22.72 19.88
N ALA A 136 5.85 -22.64 20.00
CA ALA A 136 6.61 -21.41 19.82
C ALA A 136 7.70 -21.66 18.78
N LYS A 137 8.01 -20.67 17.95
CA LYS A 137 9.10 -20.74 16.98
C LYS A 137 9.98 -19.51 17.00
N VAL A 138 11.27 -19.72 16.80
CA VAL A 138 12.26 -18.68 16.57
C VAL A 138 13.07 -19.03 15.34
N GLY A 139 13.50 -18.05 14.57
CA GLY A 139 14.20 -18.34 13.33
C GLY A 139 14.93 -17.16 12.73
N VAL A 140 15.59 -17.45 11.63
CA VAL A 140 16.29 -16.49 10.80
C VAL A 140 15.93 -16.76 9.34
N GLY A 141 15.98 -15.72 8.52
CA GLY A 141 15.73 -15.89 7.11
C GLY A 141 16.20 -14.72 6.27
N ILE A 142 16.03 -14.86 4.97
CA ILE A 142 16.31 -13.83 3.98
C ILE A 142 15.07 -13.68 3.10
N GLN A 143 14.60 -12.45 2.95
CA GLN A 143 13.52 -12.12 2.02
C GLN A 143 14.07 -11.25 0.89
N GLY A 144 14.00 -11.75 -0.34
CA GLY A 144 14.36 -11.04 -1.56
C GLY A 144 13.15 -10.54 -2.32
N ASP A 145 13.29 -9.41 -3.00
CA ASP A 145 12.31 -8.84 -3.91
C ASP A 145 12.72 -9.14 -5.37
N LEU A 146 11.81 -9.77 -6.12
CA LEU A 146 11.96 -10.10 -7.54
C LEU A 146 11.05 -9.24 -8.43
N GLY A 147 10.63 -8.07 -7.94
CA GLY A 147 9.80 -7.08 -8.62
C GLY A 147 8.32 -7.29 -8.37
N ARG A 148 7.73 -8.38 -8.89
CA ARG A 148 6.29 -8.67 -8.71
C ARG A 148 5.98 -9.58 -7.53
N VAL A 149 6.95 -10.40 -7.15
CA VAL A 149 6.86 -11.36 -6.07
C VAL A 149 8.15 -11.30 -5.27
N GLY A 150 8.07 -11.57 -3.98
CA GLY A 150 9.23 -11.84 -3.16
C GLY A 150 9.54 -13.33 -3.09
N ILE A 151 10.77 -13.64 -2.74
CA ILE A 151 11.22 -14.97 -2.33
C ILE A 151 11.64 -14.92 -0.86
N ARG A 152 11.30 -15.94 -0.09
CA ARG A 152 11.64 -16.05 1.34
C ARG A 152 12.32 -17.38 1.58
N THR A 153 13.48 -17.36 2.22
CA THR A 153 14.15 -18.55 2.76
C THR A 153 14.19 -18.43 4.27
N GLU A 154 13.85 -19.51 4.97
CA GLU A 154 13.70 -19.49 6.43
C GLU A 154 14.28 -20.76 7.05
N LEU A 155 15.04 -20.57 8.13
CA LEU A 155 15.45 -21.63 9.05
C LEU A 155 14.89 -21.29 10.42
N ALA A 156 14.01 -22.14 10.95
CA ALA A 156 13.36 -21.93 12.22
C ALA A 156 13.50 -23.16 13.12
N TYR A 157 13.57 -22.90 14.42
CA TYR A 157 13.42 -23.92 15.45
C TYR A 157 12.03 -23.75 16.08
N ARG A 158 11.26 -24.84 16.15
CA ARG A 158 9.92 -24.88 16.72
C ARG A 158 9.93 -25.78 17.95
N ALA A 159 9.58 -25.21 19.09
CA ALA A 159 9.24 -25.95 20.30
C ALA A 159 7.73 -26.26 20.26
N ASP A 160 7.40 -27.55 20.30
CA ASP A 160 6.05 -28.09 20.26
C ASP A 160 5.76 -28.76 21.62
N PHE A 161 4.92 -28.15 22.45
CA PHE A 161 4.71 -28.55 23.85
C PHE A 161 3.64 -29.65 23.96
N ASP A 162 3.95 -30.82 23.42
CA ASP A 162 3.11 -32.03 23.45
C ASP A 162 3.48 -32.92 24.66
N ASP A 163 2.65 -32.92 25.70
CA ASP A 163 2.82 -33.72 26.92
C ASP A 163 2.01 -35.03 26.92
N GLN A 164 1.26 -35.32 25.84
CA GLN A 164 0.41 -36.51 25.74
C GLN A 164 0.87 -37.50 24.67
N SER A 165 2.11 -37.37 24.19
CA SER A 165 2.70 -38.27 23.19
C SER A 165 2.63 -39.74 23.65
N VAL A 166 1.97 -40.58 22.84
CA VAL A 166 1.87 -42.02 23.14
C VAL A 166 3.21 -42.71 22.95
N ASN A 167 3.95 -42.33 21.90
CA ASN A 167 5.25 -42.91 21.59
C ASN A 167 6.36 -42.43 22.53
N ALA A 168 6.22 -41.21 23.06
CA ALA A 168 7.19 -40.58 23.96
C ALA A 168 6.51 -40.05 25.23
N SER A 169 5.87 -40.95 25.99
CA SER A 169 5.10 -40.66 27.21
C SER A 169 5.85 -40.03 28.40
N LYS A 170 7.15 -39.71 28.24
CA LYS A 170 7.98 -39.04 29.25
C LYS A 170 8.48 -37.68 28.80
N GLU A 171 8.15 -37.27 27.58
CA GLU A 171 8.54 -35.98 27.02
C GLU A 171 7.36 -35.01 27.12
N ASP A 172 7.65 -33.77 27.52
CA ASP A 172 6.66 -32.70 27.66
C ASP A 172 6.72 -31.69 26.49
N TRP A 173 7.71 -31.84 25.61
CA TRP A 173 7.91 -30.98 24.45
C TRP A 173 8.87 -31.63 23.44
N PHE A 174 8.83 -31.14 22.19
CA PHE A 174 9.68 -31.59 21.10
C PHE A 174 10.27 -30.41 20.33
N GLY A 175 11.54 -30.54 19.95
CA GLY A 175 12.27 -29.51 19.21
C GLY A 175 12.45 -29.85 17.73
N ASP A 176 11.70 -29.18 16.86
CA ASP A 176 11.77 -29.40 15.41
C ASP A 176 12.61 -28.31 14.72
N VAL A 177 13.45 -28.68 13.74
CA VAL A 177 14.12 -27.73 12.84
C VAL A 177 13.39 -27.69 11.50
N LEU A 178 12.91 -26.51 11.12
CA LEU A 178 12.19 -26.24 9.89
C LEU A 178 13.09 -25.47 8.92
N ALA A 179 13.33 -26.02 7.74
CA ALA A 179 14.01 -25.32 6.65
C ALA A 179 13.05 -25.17 5.47
N SER A 180 12.81 -23.94 5.00
CA SER A 180 11.83 -23.68 3.93
C SER A 180 12.28 -22.66 2.91
N VAL A 181 11.66 -22.78 1.73
CA VAL A 181 11.69 -21.79 0.67
C VAL A 181 10.24 -21.47 0.30
N GLY A 182 9.94 -20.19 0.14
CA GLY A 182 8.61 -19.72 -0.17
C GLY A 182 8.59 -18.49 -1.07
N ILE A 183 7.39 -18.18 -1.53
CA ILE A 183 7.07 -17.00 -2.33
C ILE A 183 6.23 -16.04 -1.49
N VAL A 184 6.39 -14.75 -1.75
CA VAL A 184 5.61 -13.67 -1.15
C VAL A 184 4.92 -12.93 -2.29
N VAL A 185 3.59 -12.84 -2.26
CA VAL A 185 2.79 -12.25 -3.33
C VAL A 185 2.02 -11.06 -2.75
N PRO A 186 2.48 -9.81 -2.96
CA PRO A 186 1.74 -8.62 -2.58
C PRO A 186 0.39 -8.53 -3.29
N LEU A 187 -0.65 -8.17 -2.54
CA LEU A 187 -2.02 -8.03 -3.04
C LEU A 187 -2.33 -6.56 -3.30
N GLY A 188 -2.71 -6.25 -4.53
CA GLY A 188 -3.15 -4.92 -4.95
C GLY A 188 -2.11 -4.16 -5.79
N PRO A 189 -2.48 -2.98 -6.31
CA PRO A 189 -1.60 -2.17 -7.13
C PRO A 189 -0.39 -1.70 -6.34
N GLU A 190 0.77 -1.57 -7.00
CA GLU A 190 1.98 -1.04 -6.35
C GLU A 190 1.72 0.36 -5.79
N PRO A 191 2.29 0.70 -4.60
CA PRO A 191 2.19 2.04 -4.06
C PRO A 191 2.72 3.06 -5.06
N VAL A 192 1.83 3.92 -5.57
CA VAL A 192 2.24 5.04 -6.41
C VAL A 192 2.72 6.14 -5.46
N ALA A 193 3.96 6.58 -5.64
CA ALA A 193 4.50 7.70 -4.87
C ALA A 193 3.52 8.88 -4.95
N ALA A 194 3.13 9.41 -3.79
CA ALA A 194 2.26 10.57 -3.73
C ALA A 194 2.94 11.71 -4.49
N VAL A 195 2.30 12.18 -5.57
CA VAL A 195 2.78 13.35 -6.30
C VAL A 195 2.77 14.51 -5.31
N ALA A 196 3.95 15.05 -5.00
CA ALA A 196 4.04 16.23 -4.16
C ALA A 196 3.14 17.33 -4.75
N PRO A 197 2.30 18.00 -3.94
CA PRO A 197 1.48 19.09 -4.44
C PRO A 197 2.40 20.09 -5.13
N ALA A 198 2.04 20.46 -6.36
CA ALA A 198 2.80 21.45 -7.12
C ALA A 198 3.00 22.70 -6.25
N PRO A 199 4.18 23.32 -6.27
CA PRO A 199 4.42 24.53 -5.49
C PRO A 199 3.33 25.54 -5.83
N VAL A 200 2.65 26.06 -4.80
CA VAL A 200 1.68 27.13 -4.96
C VAL A 200 2.47 28.32 -5.49
N VAL A 201 2.24 28.68 -6.76
CA VAL A 201 2.82 29.90 -7.32
C VAL A 201 2.11 31.05 -6.61
N GLU A 202 2.79 31.73 -5.70
CA GLU A 202 2.28 32.98 -5.13
C GLU A 202 2.12 33.97 -6.28
N GLN A 203 0.88 34.38 -6.57
CA GLN A 203 0.60 35.37 -7.60
C GLN A 203 1.31 36.68 -7.25
N GLY A 204 2.27 37.06 -8.10
CA GLY A 204 3.08 38.26 -7.93
C GLY A 204 2.31 39.51 -8.32
N CYS A 205 2.94 40.70 -8.20
CA CYS A 205 2.32 41.95 -8.67
C CYS A 205 1.98 41.92 -10.17
N ALA A 206 2.65 41.09 -10.97
CA ALA A 206 2.43 40.98 -12.41
C ALA A 206 1.13 40.23 -12.73
N ASP A 207 0.62 39.46 -11.77
CA ASP A 207 -0.59 38.65 -11.90
C ASP A 207 -1.83 39.35 -11.30
N LYS A 208 -1.66 40.57 -10.78
CA LYS A 208 -2.71 41.37 -10.11
C LYS A 208 -2.87 42.73 -10.75
N ASP A 209 -4.11 43.21 -10.75
CA ASP A 209 -4.55 44.53 -11.19
C ASP A 209 -5.60 44.96 -10.16
N ASP A 210 -5.19 45.74 -9.17
CA ASP A 210 -5.96 46.02 -7.95
C ASP A 210 -7.07 47.07 -8.19
N ASP A 211 -6.93 47.97 -9.16
CA ASP A 211 -7.92 49.00 -9.51
C ASP A 211 -8.66 48.74 -10.85
N GLY A 212 -8.24 47.72 -11.60
CA GLY A 212 -8.97 47.16 -12.72
C GLY A 212 -8.86 47.99 -13.99
N ASP A 213 -7.78 48.75 -14.15
CA ASP A 213 -7.57 49.64 -15.28
C ASP A 213 -6.88 48.99 -16.49
N GLY A 214 -6.48 47.73 -16.33
CA GLY A 214 -5.84 46.92 -17.37
C GLY A 214 -4.32 46.93 -17.33
N VAL A 215 -3.69 47.61 -16.36
CA VAL A 215 -2.24 47.58 -16.10
C VAL A 215 -1.98 46.78 -14.83
N ASN A 216 -1.01 45.86 -14.85
CA ASN A 216 -0.68 45.07 -13.66
C ASN A 216 -0.02 45.95 -12.58
N ASN A 217 -0.15 45.54 -11.32
CA ASN A 217 0.37 46.30 -10.16
C ASN A 217 1.90 46.51 -10.18
N CYS A 218 2.68 45.76 -10.98
CA CYS A 218 4.11 46.04 -11.11
C CYS A 218 4.41 47.21 -12.08
N ASP A 219 3.57 47.37 -13.10
CA ASP A 219 3.74 48.35 -14.17
C ASP A 219 2.89 49.62 -13.97
N ASP A 220 1.91 49.57 -13.07
CA ASP A 220 1.06 50.69 -12.68
C ASP A 220 1.80 51.69 -11.77
N LYS A 221 1.91 52.94 -12.26
CA LYS A 221 2.51 54.06 -11.53
C LYS A 221 1.50 54.94 -10.82
N CYS A 222 0.22 54.77 -11.12
CA CYS A 222 -0.89 55.58 -10.63
C CYS A 222 -1.97 54.71 -9.96
N PRO A 223 -1.62 54.03 -8.84
CA PRO A 223 -2.56 53.14 -8.16
C PRO A 223 -3.81 53.90 -7.68
N ASN A 224 -4.97 53.29 -7.88
CA ASN A 224 -6.32 53.85 -7.69
C ASN A 224 -6.78 54.77 -8.83
N SER A 225 -6.47 54.42 -10.07
CA SER A 225 -7.01 55.09 -11.23
C SER A 225 -8.55 54.95 -11.25
N GLN A 226 -9.24 55.99 -11.74
CA GLN A 226 -10.70 56.00 -11.68
C GLN A 226 -11.28 55.17 -12.82
N ALA A 227 -12.08 54.14 -12.48
CA ALA A 227 -12.78 53.31 -13.44
C ALA A 227 -13.54 54.15 -14.50
N GLY A 228 -13.23 53.90 -15.77
CA GLY A 228 -13.83 54.59 -16.93
C GLY A 228 -13.03 55.77 -17.49
N GLN A 229 -11.87 56.12 -16.91
CA GLN A 229 -10.93 57.05 -17.53
C GLN A 229 -10.13 56.36 -18.65
N THR A 230 -9.61 57.16 -19.59
CA THR A 230 -8.66 56.65 -20.58
C THR A 230 -7.27 56.59 -19.94
N ILE A 231 -6.84 55.36 -19.62
CA ILE A 231 -5.58 55.08 -18.95
C ILE A 231 -4.49 54.75 -19.98
N GLY A 232 -3.28 55.25 -19.74
CA GLY A 232 -2.10 54.98 -20.54
C GLY A 232 -1.43 53.65 -20.16
N PRO A 233 -0.37 53.24 -20.89
CA PRO A 233 0.37 52.01 -20.59
C PRO A 233 1.07 51.97 -19.23
N ASP A 234 1.08 53.09 -18.50
CA ASP A 234 1.68 53.28 -17.19
C ASP A 234 0.66 53.36 -16.04
N GLY A 235 -0.62 53.05 -16.30
CA GLY A 235 -1.71 53.11 -15.30
C GLY A 235 -2.21 54.54 -15.05
N CYS A 236 -1.62 55.55 -15.71
CA CYS A 236 -1.93 56.95 -15.45
C CYS A 236 -2.97 57.53 -16.44
N PRO A 237 -3.85 58.46 -15.99
CA PRO A 237 -4.84 59.10 -16.86
C PRO A 237 -4.22 59.95 -17.97
N VAL A 238 -4.68 59.75 -19.21
CA VAL A 238 -4.26 60.54 -20.38
C VAL A 238 -5.34 61.58 -20.71
N PRO A 239 -4.97 62.88 -20.87
CA PRO A 239 -5.93 63.91 -21.22
C PRO A 239 -6.46 63.69 -22.64
N VAL A 240 -7.76 63.38 -22.74
CA VAL A 240 -8.45 63.29 -24.04
C VAL A 240 -8.91 64.69 -24.44
N SER A 241 -8.22 65.30 -25.41
CA SER A 241 -8.74 66.51 -26.06
C SER A 241 -9.72 66.11 -27.15
N ILE A 242 -11.00 66.38 -26.95
CA ILE A 242 -12.02 66.20 -28.00
C ILE A 242 -11.99 67.43 -28.91
N ASP A 243 -11.32 67.32 -30.06
CA ASP A 243 -11.37 68.33 -31.12
C ASP A 243 -12.69 68.20 -31.89
N LEU A 244 -13.69 68.99 -31.49
CA LEU A 244 -14.98 69.02 -32.17
C LEU A 244 -14.86 69.81 -33.49
N LYS A 245 -14.54 69.11 -34.58
CA LYS A 245 -14.52 69.72 -35.93
C LYS A 245 -15.95 69.90 -36.46
N GLY A 246 -16.29 71.14 -36.84
CA GLY A 246 -17.57 71.47 -37.51
C GLY A 246 -18.65 72.09 -36.62
N VAL A 247 -18.31 72.51 -35.39
CA VAL A 247 -19.23 73.23 -34.49
C VAL A 247 -19.11 74.73 -34.76
N ASN A 248 -19.95 75.25 -35.65
CA ASN A 248 -19.99 76.68 -35.97
C ASN A 248 -21.26 77.28 -35.37
N PHE A 249 -21.08 78.22 -34.45
CA PHE A 249 -22.15 79.10 -33.98
C PHE A 249 -22.26 80.31 -34.92
N ASP A 250 -23.48 80.79 -35.15
CA ASP A 250 -23.67 82.11 -35.72
C ASP A 250 -23.32 83.19 -34.68
N PHE A 251 -22.89 84.36 -35.14
CA PHE A 251 -22.52 85.46 -34.25
C PHE A 251 -23.67 85.81 -33.28
N ASP A 252 -23.36 85.78 -31.99
CA ASP A 252 -24.27 86.04 -30.85
C ASP A 252 -25.48 85.10 -30.74
N LYS A 253 -25.34 83.83 -31.16
CA LYS A 253 -26.37 82.80 -31.00
C LYS A 253 -25.84 81.51 -30.36
N ALA A 254 -26.62 80.94 -29.45
CA ALA A 254 -26.33 79.66 -28.79
C ALA A 254 -26.78 78.43 -29.60
N THR A 255 -27.38 78.63 -30.78
CA THR A 255 -27.89 77.56 -31.64
C THR A 255 -26.86 77.13 -32.69
N LEU A 256 -26.70 75.81 -32.83
CA LEU A 256 -25.80 75.19 -33.80
C LEU A 256 -26.33 75.35 -35.23
N ARG A 257 -25.44 75.69 -36.17
CA ARG A 257 -25.77 75.75 -37.58
C ARG A 257 -25.97 74.32 -38.13
N THR A 258 -27.13 74.02 -38.71
CA THR A 258 -27.38 72.70 -39.31
C THR A 258 -26.53 72.50 -40.57
N PRO A 259 -25.97 71.30 -40.79
CA PRO A 259 -25.22 71.02 -42.01
C PRO A 259 -26.15 71.09 -43.23
N TRP A 260 -25.68 71.78 -44.28
CA TRP A 260 -26.41 72.06 -45.52
C TRP A 260 -26.92 70.78 -46.20
N PRO A 261 -28.13 70.73 -46.79
CA PRO A 261 -28.62 69.53 -47.46
C PRO A 261 -27.80 69.26 -48.73
N SER A 262 -27.28 68.03 -48.84
CA SER A 262 -26.54 67.53 -49.99
C SER A 262 -27.40 67.58 -51.26
N SER A 263 -26.95 68.31 -52.28
CA SER A 263 -27.59 68.34 -53.59
C SER A 263 -27.59 66.94 -54.22
N THR A 264 -28.77 66.37 -54.41
CA THR A 264 -28.98 65.18 -55.24
C THR A 264 -28.69 65.53 -56.72
N ARG A 265 -27.72 64.85 -57.33
CA ARG A 265 -27.46 64.93 -58.78
C ARG A 265 -28.10 63.69 -59.43
N PRO A 266 -28.95 63.82 -60.47
CA PRO A 266 -29.65 62.68 -61.07
C PRO A 266 -28.71 61.80 -61.92
N PRO A 267 -29.05 60.52 -62.15
CA PRO A 267 -28.22 59.57 -62.88
C PRO A 267 -28.16 59.91 -64.37
N ARG A 268 -26.96 59.80 -64.97
CA ARG A 268 -26.77 59.87 -66.43
C ARG A 268 -27.16 58.52 -67.06
N SER A 269 -27.85 58.63 -68.20
CA SER A 269 -28.27 57.57 -69.12
C SER A 269 -27.14 56.67 -69.58
#